data_AF-A0A2W2G860-F1
#
_entry.id   AF-A0A2W2G860-F1
#
_cell.length_a   1.000
_cell.length_b   1.000
_cell.length_c   1.000
_cell.angle_alpha   90.00
_cell.angle_beta   90.00
_cell.angle_gamma   90.00
#
_symmetry.space_group_name_H-M   'P 1'
#
loop_
_entity.id
_entity.type
_entity.pdbx_description
1 polymer ?
#
loop_
_entity_poly.entity_id
_entity_poly.type
_entity_poly.pdbx_seq_one_letter_code
_entity_poly.pdbx_strand_id
1 'polypeptide(L)'
;MSELTLLLIRLAFLAVLWFFVIAAVGVIRTDLFGPRTATAPKAAKAAKPHKPVAKPRKGEPRQMVVTGGPLQGTIITLSETPITIGRANDATLVLSDDYASSRHARLFPQDGQWIVEDLGSTNGTYLDRSKVTRPTPVPLGVPIRIGKTVIELRK
;
A
#
# COMPACT_ATOMS: atom_id res chain seq x y z
N MET A 1 0.87 26.87 -53.62
CA MET A 1 0.44 26.01 -52.49
C MET A 1 -1.06 26.11 -52.39
N SER A 2 -1.79 25.05 -52.71
CA SER A 2 -3.26 25.03 -52.76
C SER A 2 -3.86 25.40 -51.39
N GLU A 3 -4.89 26.25 -51.37
CA GLU A 3 -5.65 26.59 -50.16
C GLU A 3 -6.17 25.34 -49.44
N LEU A 4 -6.57 24.33 -50.21
CA LEU A 4 -6.93 22.99 -49.74
C LEU A 4 -5.84 22.33 -48.88
N THR A 5 -4.57 22.49 -49.26
CA THR A 5 -3.44 21.90 -48.52
C THR A 5 -3.25 22.58 -47.17
N LEU A 6 -3.39 23.91 -47.10
CA LEU A 6 -3.33 24.65 -45.83
C LEU A 6 -4.52 24.34 -44.92
N LEU A 7 -5.72 24.17 -45.49
CA LEU A 7 -6.91 23.77 -44.75
C LEU A 7 -6.75 22.37 -44.14
N LEU A 8 -6.24 21.41 -44.92
CA LEU A 8 -5.95 20.05 -44.45
C LEU A 8 -4.92 20.02 -43.33
N ILE A 9 -3.81 20.77 -43.46
CA ILE A 9 -2.79 20.86 -42.41
C ILE A 9 -3.35 21.47 -41.13
N ARG A 10 -4.16 22.52 -41.24
CA ARG A 10 -4.79 23.18 -40.08
C ARG A 10 -5.75 22.25 -39.35
N LEU A 11 -6.57 21.48 -40.08
CA LEU A 11 -7.47 20.50 -39.48
C LEU A 11 -6.72 19.34 -38.83
N ALA A 12 -5.66 18.83 -39.47
CA ALA A 12 -4.82 17.78 -38.91
C ALA A 12 -4.13 18.23 -37.61
N PHE A 13 -3.57 19.44 -37.61
CA PHE A 13 -2.95 20.02 -36.41
C PHE A 13 -3.97 20.20 -35.28
N LEU A 14 -5.16 20.72 -35.59
CA LEU A 14 -6.24 20.88 -34.62
C LEU A 14 -6.67 19.53 -34.03
N ALA A 15 -6.77 18.48 -34.85
CA ALA A 15 -7.15 17.14 -34.42
C ALA A 15 -6.11 16.52 -33.48
N VAL A 16 -4.81 16.66 -33.79
CA VAL A 16 -3.71 16.19 -32.93
C VAL A 16 -3.72 16.92 -31.59
N LEU A 17 -3.91 18.25 -31.61
CA LEU A 17 -3.97 19.05 -30.39
C LEU A 17 -5.17 18.65 -29.54
N TRP A 18 -6.34 18.46 -30.13
CA TRP A 18 -7.53 17.96 -29.44
C TRP A 18 -7.34 16.56 -28.87
N PHE A 19 -6.72 15.65 -29.62
CA PHE A 19 -6.39 14.31 -29.13
C PHE A 19 -5.48 14.38 -27.90
N PHE A 20 -4.43 15.21 -27.95
CA PHE A 20 -3.53 15.42 -26.82
C PHE A 20 -4.26 15.97 -25.59
N VAL A 21 -5.14 16.97 -25.77
CA VAL A 21 -5.96 17.53 -24.69
C VAL A 21 -6.89 16.46 -24.09
N ILE A 22 -7.57 15.68 -24.92
CA ILE A 22 -8.44 14.59 -24.46
C ILE A 22 -7.65 13.52 -23.69
N ALA A 23 -6.48 13.14 -24.20
CA ALA A 23 -5.60 12.16 -23.54
C ALA A 23 -5.11 12.69 -22.18
N ALA A 24 -4.65 13.94 -22.11
CA ALA A 24 -4.20 14.57 -20.87
C ALA A 24 -5.33 14.65 -19.82
N VAL A 25 -6.53 15.06 -20.23
CA VAL A 25 -7.72 15.07 -19.35
C VAL A 25 -8.12 13.66 -18.94
N GLY A 26 -8.01 12.68 -19.84
CA GLY A 26 -8.26 11.26 -19.55
C GLY A 26 -7.32 10.73 -18.47
N VAL A 27 -6.01 11.02 -18.55
CA VAL A 27 -5.01 10.61 -17.54
C VAL A 27 -5.29 11.28 -16.20
N ILE A 28 -5.49 12.61 -16.19
CA ILE A 28 -5.82 13.35 -14.95
C ILE A 28 -7.10 12.82 -14.32
N ARG A 29 -8.12 12.50 -15.13
CA ARG A 29 -9.37 11.90 -14.64
C ARG A 29 -9.15 10.49 -14.12
N THR A 30 -8.23 9.71 -14.68
CA THR A 30 -7.90 8.38 -14.18
C THR A 30 -7.12 8.45 -12.87
N ASP A 31 -6.29 9.48 -12.68
CA ASP A 31 -5.58 9.74 -11.43
C ASP A 31 -6.48 10.33 -10.33
N LEU A 32 -7.45 11.19 -10.68
CA LEU A 32 -8.41 11.77 -9.71
C LEU A 32 -9.62 10.86 -9.43
N PHE A 33 -10.03 10.07 -10.41
CA PHE A 33 -11.19 9.17 -10.35
C PHE A 33 -10.80 7.72 -10.59
N GLY A 34 -9.60 7.33 -10.13
CA GLY A 34 -9.29 5.92 -9.87
C GLY A 34 -10.43 5.30 -9.06
N PRO A 35 -10.73 4.01 -9.26
CA PRO A 35 -12.02 3.43 -8.98
C PRO A 35 -12.48 3.81 -7.58
N ARG A 36 -13.49 4.68 -7.52
CA ARG A 36 -14.32 4.79 -6.34
C ARG A 36 -14.86 3.39 -6.10
N THR A 37 -14.25 2.65 -5.19
CA THR A 37 -14.94 1.63 -4.43
C THR A 37 -15.97 2.35 -3.57
N ALA A 38 -17.01 2.84 -4.23
CA ALA A 38 -18.29 3.11 -3.59
C ALA A 38 -18.84 1.74 -3.25
N THR A 39 -18.67 1.33 -2.00
CA THR A 39 -19.77 1.01 -1.09
C THR A 39 -19.17 0.88 0.30
N ALA A 40 -19.34 1.91 1.12
CA ALA A 40 -19.47 1.68 2.56
C ALA A 40 -20.88 1.10 2.78
N PRO A 41 -21.05 -0.12 3.28
CA PRO A 41 -22.28 -0.47 3.96
C PRO A 41 -22.16 0.02 5.40
N LYS A 42 -22.86 1.12 5.71
CA LYS A 42 -23.27 1.39 7.08
C LYS A 42 -24.40 0.41 7.43
N ALA A 43 -24.01 -0.78 7.86
CA ALA A 43 -24.77 -1.67 8.73
C ALA A 43 -23.71 -2.50 9.47
N ALA A 44 -23.33 -2.14 10.69
CA ALA A 44 -24.09 -2.63 11.86
C ALA A 44 -24.60 -4.06 11.65
N LYS A 45 -23.67 -5.00 11.45
CA LYS A 45 -23.88 -6.38 11.85
C LYS A 45 -22.70 -6.77 12.71
N ALA A 46 -23.00 -6.93 13.99
CA ALA A 46 -22.13 -7.45 15.02
C ALA A 46 -21.12 -8.44 14.44
N ALA A 47 -19.85 -8.01 14.33
CA ALA A 47 -18.76 -8.96 14.42
C ALA A 47 -18.88 -9.54 15.81
N LYS A 48 -19.48 -10.74 15.87
CA LYS A 48 -19.58 -11.60 17.04
C LYS A 48 -18.23 -11.56 17.77
N PRO A 49 -18.21 -11.55 19.12
CA PRO A 49 -16.96 -11.58 19.85
C PRO A 49 -16.22 -12.87 19.48
N HIS A 50 -15.25 -12.79 18.56
CA HIS A 50 -14.34 -13.90 18.32
C HIS A 50 -13.27 -13.83 19.43
N LYS A 51 -13.69 -14.29 20.61
CA LYS A 51 -12.83 -15.13 21.44
C LYS A 51 -13.25 -16.57 21.12
N PRO A 52 -12.29 -17.43 20.81
CA PRO A 52 -11.34 -17.84 21.83
C PRO A 52 -9.93 -17.40 21.49
N VAL A 53 -9.25 -16.95 22.54
CA VAL A 53 -7.80 -16.82 22.62
C VAL A 53 -7.18 -18.11 22.06
N ALA A 54 -6.83 -18.10 20.77
CA ALA A 54 -6.04 -19.16 20.19
C ALA A 54 -4.68 -19.06 20.86
N LYS A 55 -4.36 -20.06 21.69
CA LYS A 55 -3.02 -20.20 22.27
C LYS A 55 -2.02 -20.09 21.11
N PRO A 56 -0.96 -19.27 21.23
CA PRO A 56 0.00 -19.09 20.15
C PRO A 56 0.52 -20.47 19.73
N ARG A 57 0.25 -20.87 18.49
CA ARG A 57 0.73 -22.15 17.98
C ARG A 57 2.25 -22.07 17.97
N LYS A 58 2.93 -23.15 18.41
CA LYS A 58 4.40 -23.21 18.47
C LYS A 58 4.97 -22.84 17.09
N GLY A 59 5.53 -21.64 16.97
CA GLY A 59 6.13 -21.14 15.72
C GLY A 59 5.47 -19.89 15.12
N GLU A 60 4.39 -19.36 15.70
CA GLU A 60 3.78 -18.11 15.23
C GLU A 60 4.64 -16.88 15.59
N PRO A 61 4.71 -15.88 14.69
CA PRO A 61 5.34 -14.60 15.01
C PRO A 61 4.66 -13.91 16.18
N ARG A 62 5.44 -13.49 17.18
CA ARG A 62 4.95 -12.76 18.37
C ARG A 62 5.38 -11.31 18.39
N GLN A 63 6.43 -10.96 17.66
CA GLN A 63 7.00 -9.63 17.68
C GLN A 63 7.34 -9.18 16.27
N MET A 64 7.03 -7.93 15.97
CA MET A 64 7.58 -7.20 14.84
C MET A 64 8.69 -6.30 15.39
N VAL A 65 9.90 -6.49 14.88
CA VAL A 65 11.07 -5.72 15.31
C VAL A 65 11.53 -4.85 14.15
N VAL A 66 11.75 -3.57 14.42
CA VAL A 66 12.39 -2.67 13.47
C VAL A 66 13.90 -2.91 13.54
N THR A 67 14.47 -3.51 12.50
CA THR A 67 15.88 -3.88 12.43
C THR A 67 16.74 -2.86 11.69
N GLY A 68 16.13 -1.90 10.98
CA GLY A 68 16.85 -0.82 10.31
C GLY A 68 16.01 0.44 10.12
N GLY A 69 16.69 1.57 9.94
CA GLY A 69 16.09 2.89 9.80
C GLY A 69 16.06 3.67 11.13
N PRO A 70 15.40 4.85 11.15
CA PRO A 70 15.44 5.77 12.29
C PRO A 70 14.83 5.19 13.59
N LEU A 71 13.94 4.21 13.47
CA LEU A 71 13.23 3.57 14.57
C LEU A 71 13.81 2.21 14.95
N GLN A 72 15.06 1.92 14.56
CA GLN A 72 15.72 0.66 14.86
C GLN A 72 15.65 0.34 16.37
N GLY A 73 15.35 -0.91 16.69
CA GLY A 73 15.17 -1.39 18.07
C GLY A 73 13.73 -1.27 18.59
N THR A 74 12.82 -0.64 17.84
CA THR A 74 11.39 -0.64 18.19
C THR A 74 10.81 -2.04 18.06
N ILE A 75 10.11 -2.50 19.10
CA ILE A 75 9.45 -3.81 19.15
C ILE A 75 7.95 -3.59 19.33
N ILE A 76 7.16 -4.17 18.44
CA ILE A 76 5.70 -4.16 18.50
C ILE A 76 5.21 -5.59 18.68
N THR A 77 4.42 -5.82 19.72
CA THR A 77 3.79 -7.12 19.97
C THR A 77 2.74 -7.40 18.90
N LEU A 78 2.90 -8.53 18.22
CA LEU A 78 1.94 -9.01 17.24
C LEU A 78 0.74 -9.62 17.96
N SER A 79 -0.45 -9.17 17.61
CA SER A 79 -1.73 -9.63 18.15
C SER A 79 -2.72 -9.87 17.00
N GLU A 80 -3.98 -10.16 17.29
CA GLU A 80 -4.99 -10.35 16.23
C GLU A 80 -5.37 -9.04 15.50
N THR A 81 -4.84 -7.89 15.93
CA THR A 81 -5.13 -6.59 15.30
C THR A 81 -4.18 -6.29 14.13
N PRO A 82 -4.68 -5.77 13.01
CA PRO A 82 -3.84 -5.25 11.94
C PRO A 82 -2.94 -4.11 12.42
N ILE A 83 -1.70 -4.11 11.94
CA ILE A 83 -0.69 -3.09 12.18
C ILE A 83 -0.56 -2.28 10.90
N THR A 84 -0.82 -0.98 11.00
CA THR A 84 -0.62 -0.07 9.87
C THR A 84 0.73 0.63 10.01
N ILE A 85 1.46 0.73 8.91
CA ILE A 85 2.79 1.32 8.85
C ILE A 85 2.78 2.45 7.84
N GLY A 86 3.27 3.62 8.23
CA GLY A 86 3.34 4.79 7.36
C GLY A 86 3.55 6.08 8.13
N ARG A 87 3.52 7.20 7.43
CA ARG A 87 3.76 8.54 8.02
C ARG A 87 2.57 9.14 8.75
N ALA A 88 1.38 8.57 8.57
CA ALA A 88 0.18 9.11 9.20
C ALA A 88 0.25 8.90 10.72
N ASN A 89 -0.17 9.91 11.48
CA ASN A 89 -0.16 9.85 12.95
C ASN A 89 -1.13 8.79 13.52
N ASP A 90 -2.06 8.27 12.71
CA ASP A 90 -2.97 7.19 13.08
C ASP A 90 -2.43 5.79 12.71
N ALA A 91 -1.21 5.71 12.16
CA ALA A 91 -0.52 4.43 11.94
C ALA A 91 -0.02 3.84 13.26
N THR A 92 -0.01 2.51 13.37
CA THR A 92 0.53 1.79 14.53
C THR A 92 2.04 1.97 14.64
N LEU A 93 2.73 1.93 13.50
CA LEU A 93 4.14 2.29 13.39
C LEU A 93 4.24 3.56 12.54
N VAL A 94 4.35 4.70 13.22
CA VAL A 94 4.51 6.00 12.57
C VAL A 94 5.95 6.16 12.11
N LEU A 95 6.15 6.33 10.80
CA LEU A 95 7.46 6.48 10.19
C LEU A 95 7.76 7.97 9.94
N SER A 96 8.89 8.43 10.45
CA SER A 96 9.47 9.75 10.14
C SER A 96 10.35 9.69 8.88
N ASP A 97 9.84 9.08 7.80
CA ASP A 97 10.60 8.81 6.59
C ASP A 97 9.89 9.38 5.35
N ASP A 98 10.57 10.25 4.61
CA ASP A 98 10.05 10.87 3.39
C ASP A 98 9.78 9.85 2.27
N TYR A 99 10.44 8.69 2.29
CA TYR A 99 10.20 7.61 1.34
C TYR A 99 9.01 6.73 1.72
N ALA A 100 8.44 6.89 2.92
CA ALA A 100 7.21 6.25 3.32
C ALA A 100 5.99 7.08 2.90
N SER A 101 4.84 6.43 2.73
CA SER A 101 3.56 7.07 2.42
C SER A 101 2.75 7.18 3.72
N SER A 102 1.72 8.03 3.77
CA SER A 102 0.87 8.20 4.96
C SER A 102 0.31 6.87 5.47
N ARG A 103 -0.32 6.10 4.58
CA ARG A 103 -0.65 4.68 4.78
C ARG A 103 0.14 3.89 3.75
N HIS A 104 1.28 3.33 4.15
CA HIS A 104 2.21 2.72 3.20
C HIS A 104 1.95 1.22 3.07
N ALA A 105 1.94 0.51 4.20
CA ALA A 105 1.72 -0.92 4.24
C ALA A 105 0.85 -1.30 5.44
N ARG A 106 0.23 -2.46 5.35
CA ARG A 106 -0.50 -3.09 6.44
C ARG A 106 0.00 -4.51 6.63
N LEU A 107 0.23 -4.85 7.89
CA LEU A 107 0.46 -6.21 8.34
C LEU A 107 -0.79 -6.69 9.07
N PHE A 108 -1.32 -7.86 8.71
CA PHE A 108 -2.49 -8.41 9.39
C PHE A 108 -2.41 -9.94 9.47
N PRO A 109 -2.99 -10.54 10.51
CA PRO A 109 -3.07 -11.99 10.61
C PRO A 109 -4.18 -12.52 9.72
N GLN A 110 -3.89 -13.56 8.94
CA GLN A 110 -4.85 -14.29 8.12
C GLN A 110 -4.45 -15.78 8.10
N ASP A 111 -5.41 -16.68 8.35
CA ASP A 111 -5.20 -18.13 8.27
C ASP A 111 -4.02 -18.66 9.12
N GLY A 112 -3.69 -17.98 10.23
CA GLY A 112 -2.56 -18.33 11.10
C GLY A 112 -1.19 -17.85 10.60
N GLN A 113 -1.14 -17.02 9.56
CA GLN A 113 0.06 -16.39 9.04
C GLN A 113 -0.08 -14.86 9.09
N TRP A 114 1.06 -14.17 9.15
CA TRP A 114 1.07 -12.72 8.95
C TRP A 114 1.20 -12.42 7.47
N ILE A 115 0.31 -11.56 6.98
CA ILE A 115 0.27 -11.11 5.59
C ILE A 115 0.71 -9.65 5.56
N VAL A 116 1.58 -9.31 4.61
CA VAL A 116 1.91 -7.93 4.27
C VAL A 116 1.16 -7.53 3.00
N GLU A 117 0.58 -6.35 3.03
CA GLU A 117 -0.10 -5.72 1.91
C GLU A 117 0.39 -4.28 1.75
N ASP A 118 0.75 -3.92 0.53
CA ASP A 118 1.05 -2.55 0.16
C ASP A 118 -0.25 -1.79 -0.11
N LEU A 119 -0.42 -0.62 0.51
CA LEU A 119 -1.66 0.17 0.43
C LEU A 119 -1.64 1.19 -0.72
N GLY A 120 -0.90 0.90 -1.80
CA GLY A 120 -0.70 1.82 -2.92
C GLY A 120 0.38 2.84 -2.62
N SER A 121 1.49 2.41 -2.03
CA SER A 121 2.59 3.30 -1.70
C SER A 121 3.37 3.75 -2.93
N THR A 122 3.98 4.94 -2.85
CA THR A 122 4.71 5.53 -3.97
C THR A 122 5.98 4.74 -4.32
N ASN A 123 6.76 4.35 -3.32
CA ASN A 123 8.04 3.64 -3.50
C ASN A 123 7.89 2.11 -3.46
N GLY A 124 6.74 1.62 -2.99
CA GLY A 124 6.45 0.22 -2.80
C GLY A 124 6.99 -0.36 -1.49
N THR A 125 6.33 -1.41 -1.05
CA THR A 125 6.80 -2.31 0.00
C THR A 125 7.58 -3.48 -0.60
N TYR A 126 8.70 -3.86 0.01
CA TYR A 126 9.53 -4.99 -0.43
C TYR A 126 9.60 -6.03 0.67
N LEU A 127 9.41 -7.30 0.32
CA LEU A 127 9.66 -8.46 1.18
C LEU A 127 10.93 -9.14 0.67
N ASP A 128 11.98 -9.16 1.49
CA ASP A 128 13.36 -9.45 1.06
C ASP A 128 13.77 -8.54 -0.13
N ARG A 129 13.94 -9.14 -1.31
CA ARG A 129 14.30 -8.44 -2.55
C ARG A 129 13.13 -8.27 -3.53
N SER A 130 11.96 -8.81 -3.19
CA SER A 130 10.78 -8.83 -4.08
C SER A 130 9.78 -7.75 -3.69
N LYS A 131 9.28 -7.00 -4.69
CA LYS A 131 8.23 -6.00 -4.47
C LYS A 131 6.89 -6.69 -4.18
N VAL A 132 6.21 -6.25 -3.13
CA VAL A 132 4.86 -6.72 -2.76
C VAL A 132 3.85 -6.05 -3.68
N THR A 133 3.20 -6.82 -4.55
CA THR A 133 2.16 -6.32 -5.48
C THR A 133 0.76 -6.82 -5.12
N ARG A 134 0.67 -7.81 -4.25
CA ARG A 134 -0.56 -8.42 -3.72
C ARG A 134 -0.33 -8.83 -2.27
N PRO A 135 -1.39 -9.05 -1.47
CA PRO A 135 -1.25 -9.59 -0.12
C PRO A 135 -0.37 -10.85 -0.13
N THR A 136 0.75 -10.79 0.60
CA THR A 136 1.81 -11.80 0.56
C THR A 136 2.14 -12.29 1.96
N PRO A 137 2.20 -13.61 2.20
CA PRO A 137 2.62 -14.16 3.49
C PRO A 137 4.05 -13.75 3.84
N VAL A 138 4.27 -13.40 5.10
CA VAL A 138 5.56 -12.99 5.65
C VAL A 138 6.13 -14.13 6.48
N PRO A 139 7.21 -14.78 6.02
CA PRO A 139 7.90 -15.77 6.84
C PRO A 139 8.66 -15.10 7.99
N LEU A 140 8.86 -15.85 9.08
CA LEU A 140 9.71 -15.42 10.19
C LEU A 140 11.14 -15.13 9.71
N GLY A 141 11.74 -14.08 10.27
CA GLY A 141 13.12 -13.71 9.97
C GLY A 141 13.31 -13.01 8.62
N VAL A 142 12.26 -12.88 7.81
CA VAL A 142 12.37 -12.24 6.49
C VAL A 142 12.18 -10.73 6.63
N PRO A 143 13.12 -9.91 6.13
CA PRO A 143 13.02 -8.46 6.24
C PRO A 143 11.95 -7.92 5.30
N ILE A 144 11.11 -7.02 5.80
CA ILE A 144 10.23 -6.17 5.01
C ILE A 144 10.84 -4.77 5.01
N ARG A 145 11.03 -4.19 3.83
CA ARG A 145 11.57 -2.85 3.65
C ARG A 145 10.48 -1.89 3.19
N ILE A 146 10.36 -0.78 3.92
CA ILE A 146 9.45 0.33 3.66
C ILE A 146 10.28 1.61 3.72
N GLY A 147 10.54 2.22 2.57
CA GLY A 147 11.48 3.33 2.46
C GLY A 147 12.88 2.94 3.00
N LYS A 148 13.32 3.65 4.03
CA LYS A 148 14.56 3.43 4.79
C LYS A 148 14.38 2.51 6.00
N THR A 149 13.15 2.15 6.35
CA THR A 149 12.83 1.32 7.50
C THR A 149 12.82 -0.15 7.09
N VAL A 150 13.47 -0.99 7.90
CA VAL A 150 13.44 -2.45 7.75
C VAL A 150 12.83 -3.05 8.99
N ILE A 151 11.83 -3.92 8.81
CA ILE A 151 11.13 -4.61 9.88
C ILE A 151 11.23 -6.12 9.65
N GLU A 152 11.17 -6.89 10.72
CA GLU A 152 11.28 -8.34 10.69
C GLU A 152 10.31 -8.96 11.68
N LEU A 153 9.69 -10.09 11.32
CA LEU A 153 8.83 -10.83 12.22
C LEU A 153 9.65 -11.88 12.99
N ARG A 154 9.54 -11.85 14.32
CA ARG A 154 10.26 -12.72 15.27
C ARG A 154 9.32 -13.45 16.22
N LYS A 155 9.84 -14.51 16.85
CA LYS A 155 9.14 -15.33 17.85
C LYS A 155 9.24 -14.72 19.25
#